data_AF-A0A354B4J7-F1
#
_entry.id   AF-A0A354B4J7-F1
#
_cell.length_a   1.000
_cell.length_b   1.000
_cell.length_c   1.000
_cell.angle_alpha   90.00
_cell.angle_beta   90.00
_cell.angle_gamma   90.00
#
_symmetry.space_group_name_H-M   'P 1'
#
loop_
_entity.id
_entity.type
_entity.pdbx_description
1 polymer ?
#
loop_
_entity_poly.entity_id
_entity_poly.type
_entity_poly.pdbx_seq_one_letter_code
_entity_poly.pdbx_strand_id
1 'polypeptide(L)' 'MEAAAQAVLNARASFPDSSLAQLYDPLTMPPGLTKAHQVLDQQVDKTYGNFKFESEGARMSFLFQLYQKYQA' A
#
# COMPACT_ATOMS: atom_id res chain seq x y z
N MET A 1 -8.62 -5.16 -6.79
CA MET A 1 -7.78 -5.24 -5.58
C MET A 1 -6.97 -6.54 -5.55
N GLU A 2 -7.62 -7.71 -5.68
CA GLU A 2 -6.97 -9.04 -5.63
C GLU A 2 -5.76 -9.18 -6.58
N ALA A 3 -5.88 -8.76 -7.84
CA ALA A 3 -4.76 -8.81 -8.79
C ALA A 3 -3.54 -7.99 -8.34
N ALA A 4 -3.75 -6.84 -7.69
CA ALA A 4 -2.67 -6.01 -7.16
C ALA A 4 -2.03 -6.66 -5.92
N ALA A 5 -2.84 -7.29 -5.06
CA ALA A 5 -2.33 -8.08 -3.94
C ALA A 5 -1.48 -9.27 -4.43
N GLN A 6 -1.93 -9.97 -5.48
CA GLN A 6 -1.16 -11.05 -6.09
C GLN A 6 0.15 -10.54 -6.69
N ALA A 7 0.17 -9.33 -7.27
CA ALA A 7 1.40 -8.72 -7.78
C ALA A 7 2.43 -8.47 -6.66
N VAL A 8 2.00 -8.07 -5.46
CA VAL A 8 2.89 -7.96 -4.29
C VAL A 8 3.45 -9.33 -3.89
N LEU A 9 2.62 -10.38 -3.89
CA LEU A 9 3.07 -11.74 -3.59
C LEU A 9 4.09 -12.24 -4.61
N ASN A 10 3.82 -12.04 -5.91
CA ASN A 10 4.73 -12.41 -6.99
C ASN A 10 6.05 -11.64 -6.89
N ALA A 11 6.01 -10.34 -6.56
CA ALA A 11 7.21 -9.54 -6.39
C ALA A 11 8.07 -10.02 -5.21
N ARG A 12 7.47 -10.46 -4.10
CA ARG A 12 8.20 -11.11 -2.99
C ARG A 12 8.80 -12.45 -3.41
N ALA A 13 8.04 -13.27 -4.13
CA ALA A 13 8.46 -14.61 -4.56
C ALA A 13 9.68 -14.61 -5.49
N SER A 14 9.95 -13.50 -6.19
CA SER A 14 11.16 -13.32 -7.01
C SER A 14 12.47 -13.23 -6.19
N PHE A 15 12.40 -13.19 -4.86
CA PHE A 15 13.55 -13.07 -3.96
C PHE A 15 13.51 -14.18 -2.88
N PRO A 16 13.67 -15.47 -3.25
CA PRO A 16 13.45 -16.60 -2.36
C PRO A 16 14.40 -16.64 -1.15
N ASP A 17 15.60 -16.07 -1.28
CA ASP A 17 16.63 -16.06 -0.22
C ASP A 17 16.54 -14.82 0.70
N SER A 18 15.63 -13.89 0.41
CA SER A 18 15.44 -12.68 1.21
C SER A 18 14.36 -12.87 2.27
N SER A 19 14.67 -12.49 3.50
CA SER A 19 13.67 -12.32 4.56
C SER A 19 12.73 -11.14 4.25
N LEU A 20 11.55 -11.13 4.88
CA LEU A 20 10.66 -9.97 4.81
C LEU A 20 11.32 -8.70 5.35
N ALA A 21 12.17 -8.79 6.38
CA ALA A 21 12.88 -7.62 6.89
C ALA A 21 13.79 -7.00 5.83
N GLN A 22 14.50 -7.81 5.06
CA GLN A 22 15.34 -7.34 3.94
C GLN A 22 14.50 -6.77 2.80
N LEU A 23 13.39 -7.42 2.46
CA LEU A 23 12.51 -6.94 1.38
C LEU A 23 11.78 -5.63 1.70
N TYR A 24 11.65 -5.29 2.98
CA TYR A 24 10.93 -4.11 3.46
C TYR A 24 11.82 -3.07 4.15
N ASP A 25 13.14 -3.22 4.04
CA ASP A 25 14.07 -2.15 4.40
C ASP A 25 13.81 -0.94 3.47
N PRO A 26 13.49 0.25 4.00
CA PRO A 26 13.10 1.40 3.17
C PRO A 26 14.16 1.88 2.18
N LEU A 27 15.44 1.60 2.44
CA LEU A 27 16.55 2.03 1.60
C LEU A 27 16.88 1.02 0.50
N THR A 28 16.50 -0.25 0.72
CA THR A 28 16.89 -1.37 -0.15
C THR A 28 15.72 -2.17 -0.72
N MET A 29 14.48 -1.76 -0.44
CA MET A 29 13.28 -2.36 -0.98
C MET A 29 13.36 -2.48 -2.52
N PRO A 30 13.19 -3.69 -3.09
CA PRO A 30 13.32 -3.86 -4.54
C PRO A 30 12.31 -2.99 -5.30
N PRO A 31 12.71 -2.30 -6.39
CA PRO A 31 11.81 -1.39 -7.12
C PRO A 31 10.52 -2.05 -7.63
N GLY A 32 10.61 -3.33 -8.00
CA GLY A 32 9.45 -4.12 -8.41
C GLY A 32 8.43 -4.31 -7.28
N LEU A 33 8.90 -4.50 -6.05
CA LEU A 33 8.05 -4.61 -4.87
C LEU A 33 7.44 -3.25 -4.50
N THR A 34 8.24 -2.18 -4.49
CA THR A 34 7.75 -0.80 -4.25
C THR A 34 6.64 -0.44 -5.22
N LYS A 35 6.83 -0.71 -6.52
CA LYS A 35 5.82 -0.45 -7.56
C LYS A 35 4.55 -1.28 -7.35
N ALA A 36 4.67 -2.54 -6.93
CA ALA A 36 3.50 -3.38 -6.64
C ALA A 36 2.66 -2.81 -5.48
N HIS A 37 3.31 -2.29 -4.43
CA HIS A 37 2.61 -1.59 -3.33
C HIS A 37 1.94 -0.31 -3.79
N GLN A 38 2.62 0.53 -4.58
CA GLN A 38 2.02 1.76 -5.10
C GLN A 38 0.74 1.48 -5.93
N VAL A 39 0.73 0.40 -6.71
CA VAL A 39 -0.46 -0.02 -7.46
C VAL A 39 -1.56 -0.50 -6.50
N LEU A 40 -1.21 -1.29 -5.48
CA LEU A 40 -2.18 -1.74 -4.48
C LEU A 40 -2.80 -0.57 -3.72
N ASP A 41 -1.98 0.37 -3.25
CA ASP A 41 -2.40 1.58 -2.53
C ASP A 41 -3.38 2.40 -3.36
N GLN A 42 -3.10 2.60 -4.67
CA GLN A 42 -4.02 3.32 -5.55
C GLN A 42 -5.38 2.61 -5.71
N GLN A 43 -5.42 1.28 -5.62
CA GLN A 43 -6.68 0.55 -5.68
C GLN A 43 -7.44 0.64 -4.35
N VAL A 44 -6.73 0.66 -3.22
CA VAL A 44 -7.31 0.85 -1.89
C VAL A 44 -7.82 2.29 -1.73
N ASP A 45 -7.06 3.30 -2.12
CA ASP A 45 -7.50 4.70 -2.06
C ASP A 45 -8.81 4.91 -2.83
N LYS A 46 -8.98 4.24 -3.98
CA LYS A 46 -10.21 4.27 -4.78
C LYS A 46 -11.43 3.69 -4.06
N THR A 47 -11.27 2.79 -3.09
CA THR A 47 -12.40 2.28 -2.31
C THR A 47 -12.89 3.29 -1.27
N TYR A 48 -12.03 4.23 -0.86
CA TYR A 48 -12.40 5.34 0.02
C TYR A 48 -13.03 6.52 -0.73
N GLY A 49 -12.76 6.66 -2.03
CA GLY A 49 -13.42 7.64 -2.90
C GLY A 49 -12.70 7.86 -4.22
N ASN A 50 -13.30 8.64 -5.12
CA ASN A 50 -12.72 8.94 -6.45
C ASN A 50 -11.82 10.19 -6.41
N PHE A 51 -10.84 10.21 -5.51
CA PHE A 51 -9.85 11.29 -5.39
C PHE A 51 -8.48 10.73 -5.03
N LYS A 52 -7.44 11.55 -5.18
CA LYS A 52 -6.08 11.22 -4.74
C LYS A 52 -5.77 11.98 -3.46
N PHE A 53 -5.11 11.33 -2.51
CA PHE A 53 -4.56 12.04 -1.35
C PHE A 53 -3.33 12.86 -1.78
N GLU A 54 -3.30 14.13 -1.39
CA GLU A 54 -2.20 15.06 -1.72
C GLU A 54 -0.95 14.83 -0.87
N SER A 55 -1.13 14.21 0.30
CA SER A 55 -0.04 13.86 1.22
C SER A 55 -0.47 12.72 2.15
N GLU A 56 0.49 12.10 2.83
CA GLU A 56 0.21 11.13 3.89
C GLU A 56 -0.60 11.76 5.03
N GLY A 57 -0.34 13.04 5.37
CA GLY A 57 -1.11 13.78 6.36
C GLY A 57 -2.58 13.96 5.98
N ALA A 58 -2.86 14.23 4.71
CA ALA A 58 -4.23 14.30 4.19
C ALA A 58 -4.94 12.93 4.28
N ARG A 59 -4.23 11.84 3.95
CA ARG A 59 -4.74 10.47 4.10
C ARG A 59 -5.08 10.16 5.56
N MET A 60 -4.18 10.49 6.49
CA MET A 60 -4.39 10.27 7.92
C MET A 60 -5.61 11.03 8.45
N SER A 61 -5.74 12.33 8.11
CA SER A 61 -6.87 13.16 8.53
C SER A 61 -8.22 12.59 8.05
N PHE A 62 -8.28 12.16 6.79
CA PHE A 62 -9.47 11.52 6.23
C PHE A 62 -9.84 10.23 6.98
N LEU A 63 -8.87 9.36 7.26
CA LEU A 63 -9.13 8.11 7.97
C LEU A 63 -9.63 8.34 9.41
N PHE A 64 -9.10 9.35 10.11
CA PHE A 64 -9.60 9.72 11.45
C PHE A 64 -11.05 10.22 11.42
N GLN A 65 -11.41 11.06 10.44
CA GLN A 65 -12.80 11.53 10.27
C GLN A 65 -13.75 10.36 9.97
N LEU A 66 -13.32 9.44 9.10
CA LEU A 66 -14.11 8.25 8.78
C LEU A 66 -14.29 7.35 10.00
N TYR A 67 -13.23 7.16 10.79
CA TYR A 67 -13.30 6.39 12.03
C TYR A 67 -14.30 7.02 13.02
N GLN A 68 -14.24 8.33 13.24
CA GLN A 68 -15.19 9.04 14.12
C GLN A 68 -16.63 8.83 13.67
N LYS A 69 -16.90 8.88 12.36
CA LYS A 69 -18.23 8.64 11.80
C LYS A 69 -18.77 7.22 12.09
N TYR A 70 -17.90 6.21 12.16
CA TYR A 70 -18.33 4.83 12.47
C TYR A 70 -18.39 4.51 13.96
N GLN A 71 -17.91 5.41 14.82
CA GLN A 71 -17.98 5.28 16.28
C GLN A 71 -19.11 6.12 16.90
N ALA A 72 -19.83 6.89 16.09
CA ALA A 72 -21.01 7.66 16.47
C ALA A 72 -22.29 6.89 16.14
#